data_AF-A0A134B4J5-F1
#
_entry.id   AF-A0A134B4J5-F1
#
_cell.length_a   1.000
_cell.length_b   1.000
_cell.length_c   1.000
_cell.angle_alpha   90.00
_cell.angle_beta   90.00
_cell.angle_gamma   90.00
#
_symmetry.space_group_name_H-M   'P 1'
#
loop_
_entity.id
_entity.type
_entity.pdbx_description
1 polymer ?
#
loop_
_entity_poly.entity_id
_entity_poly.type
_entity_poly.pdbx_seq_one_letter_code
_entity_poly.pdbx_strand_id
1 'polypeptide(L)'
;MAEEYWANSQFSIVRHYGRITINRNMYIIVNKDGLDIFALSTIAERKGKENAIEPGEPCDLVREDFVKYYKKLKRDRFLAILKEHSYASAEELKEIMKEKIRY
;
A
#
# COMPACT_ATOMS: atom_id res chain seq x y z
N MET A 1 5.08 -0.97 3.18
CA MET A 1 5.79 -0.10 4.15
C MET A 1 4.79 0.93 4.64
N ALA A 2 4.66 1.11 5.96
CA ALA A 2 3.82 2.19 6.49
C ALA A 2 4.44 3.56 6.18
N GLU A 3 3.62 4.62 6.15
CA GLU A 3 4.02 6.00 5.83
C GLU A 3 5.34 6.42 6.49
N GLU A 4 5.41 6.21 7.80
CA GLU A 4 6.52 6.59 8.67
C GLU A 4 7.89 6.05 8.18
N TYR A 5 7.90 4.91 7.50
CA TYR A 5 9.12 4.26 7.01
C TYR A 5 9.58 4.76 5.64
N TRP A 6 8.65 5.00 4.72
CA TRP A 6 9.00 5.35 3.34
C TRP A 6 9.11 6.87 3.15
N ALA A 7 8.35 7.65 3.91
CA ALA A 7 8.19 9.06 3.65
C ALA A 7 9.40 9.92 4.09
N ASN A 8 10.27 9.38 4.95
CA ASN A 8 11.53 10.00 5.41
C ASN A 8 12.79 9.27 4.92
N SER A 9 12.70 8.44 3.88
CA SER A 9 13.83 7.72 3.29
C SER A 9 14.02 8.05 1.80
N GLN A 10 14.93 7.36 1.12
CA GLN A 10 15.08 7.43 -0.34
C GLN A 10 13.77 7.10 -1.09
N PHE A 11 12.83 6.42 -0.44
CA PHE A 11 11.51 6.13 -1.03
C PHE A 11 10.57 7.33 -1.03
N SER A 12 10.91 8.43 -0.34
CA SER A 12 10.11 9.67 -0.32
C SER A 12 9.86 10.26 -1.72
N ILE A 13 10.68 9.90 -2.72
CA ILE A 13 10.46 10.25 -4.12
C ILE A 13 9.07 9.85 -4.64
N VAL A 14 8.46 8.80 -4.08
CA VAL A 14 7.09 8.39 -4.43
C VAL A 14 6.04 9.45 -4.11
N ARG A 15 6.31 10.42 -3.22
CA ARG A 15 5.40 11.56 -2.99
C ARG A 15 5.14 12.37 -4.26
N HIS A 16 6.11 12.39 -5.18
CA HIS A 16 6.02 13.17 -6.41
C HIS A 16 5.45 12.37 -7.59
N TYR A 17 5.63 11.04 -7.60
CA TYR A 17 5.27 10.19 -8.74
C TYR A 17 4.14 9.18 -8.45
N GLY A 18 3.75 9.03 -7.19
CA GLY A 18 2.74 8.07 -6.73
C GLY A 18 3.20 6.60 -6.69
N ARG A 19 4.30 6.25 -7.37
CA ARG A 19 4.85 4.89 -7.47
C ARG A 19 6.36 4.88 -7.69
N ILE A 20 7.00 3.74 -7.45
CA ILE A 20 8.41 3.47 -7.72
C ILE A 20 8.62 2.01 -8.08
N THR A 21 9.64 1.72 -8.91
CA THR A 21 10.08 0.35 -9.18
C THR A 21 11.42 0.08 -8.52
N ILE A 22 11.49 -0.97 -7.68
CA ILE A 22 12.69 -1.39 -6.96
C ILE A 22 12.89 -2.88 -7.22
N ASN A 23 14.07 -3.28 -7.69
CA ASN A 23 14.37 -4.69 -7.99
C ASN A 23 13.28 -5.36 -8.84
N ARG A 24 12.85 -4.69 -9.92
CA ARG A 24 11.76 -5.12 -10.84
C ARG A 24 10.37 -5.25 -10.20
N ASN A 25 10.20 -4.87 -8.94
CA ASN A 25 8.91 -4.85 -8.27
C ASN A 25 8.38 -3.42 -8.22
N MET A 26 7.15 -3.22 -8.69
CA MET A 26 6.48 -1.94 -8.59
C MET A 26 5.81 -1.79 -7.22
N TYR A 27 6.01 -0.63 -6.62
CA TYR A 27 5.36 -0.19 -5.39
C TYR A 27 4.54 1.05 -5.68
N ILE A 28 3.36 1.13 -5.09
CA ILE A 28 2.39 2.19 -5.31
C ILE A 28 1.82 2.67 -3.98
N ILE A 29 1.58 3.98 -3.86
CA ILE A 29 0.91 4.55 -2.70
C ILE A 29 -0.55 4.10 -2.72
N VAL A 30 -1.02 3.58 -1.60
CA VAL A 30 -2.43 3.24 -1.36
C VAL A 30 -2.94 3.90 -0.09
N ASN A 31 -4.23 4.23 -0.03
CA ASN A 31 -4.88 4.65 1.21
C ASN A 31 -5.20 3.45 2.13
N LYS A 32 -5.78 3.72 3.31
CA LYS A 32 -6.26 2.71 4.28
C LYS A 32 -7.20 1.63 3.71
N ASP A 33 -7.90 1.93 2.63
CA ASP A 33 -8.83 1.01 1.96
C ASP A 33 -8.15 0.20 0.84
N GLY A 34 -6.88 0.50 0.55
CA GLY A 34 -6.10 -0.13 -0.50
C GLY A 34 -6.37 0.43 -1.90
N LEU A 35 -7.09 1.54 -2.03
CA LEU A 35 -7.20 2.25 -3.31
C LEU A 35 -5.87 2.92 -3.62
N ASP A 36 -5.38 2.73 -4.85
CA ASP A 36 -4.15 3.36 -5.29
C ASP A 36 -4.34 4.86 -5.54
N ILE A 37 -3.23 5.60 -5.46
CA ILE A 37 -3.21 7.05 -5.59
C ILE A 37 -3.80 7.56 -6.92
N PHE A 38 -3.71 6.80 -8.02
CA PHE A 38 -4.25 7.25 -9.31
C PHE A 38 -5.78 7.14 -9.36
N ALA A 39 -6.31 6.04 -8.82
CA ALA A 39 -7.75 5.90 -8.63
C ALA A 39 -8.29 7.00 -7.68
N LEU A 40 -7.56 7.29 -6.60
CA LEU A 40 -7.91 8.34 -5.66
C LEU A 40 -7.86 9.74 -6.30
N SER A 41 -6.84 10.05 -7.10
CA SER A 41 -6.77 11.32 -7.84
C SER A 41 -7.94 11.50 -8.79
N THR A 42 -8.33 10.44 -9.50
CA THR A 42 -9.51 10.46 -10.40
C THR A 42 -10.80 10.72 -9.62
N ILE A 43 -10.95 10.12 -8.43
CA ILE A 43 -12.11 10.33 -7.56
C ILE A 43 -12.11 11.76 -6.99
N ALA A 44 -10.96 12.27 -6.57
CA ALA A 44 -10.80 13.62 -6.03
C ALA A 44 -11.16 14.68 -7.07
N GLU A 45 -10.63 14.57 -8.28
CA GLU A 45 -10.94 15.47 -9.39
C GLU A 45 -12.44 15.51 -9.67
N ARG A 46 -13.09 14.35 -9.78
CA ARG A 46 -14.55 14.25 -9.98
C ARG A 46 -15.37 14.87 -8.85
N LYS A 47 -14.84 14.86 -7.63
CA LYS A 47 -15.48 15.42 -6.44
C LYS A 47 -15.08 16.88 -6.18
N GLY A 48 -14.24 17.48 -7.03
CA GLY A 48 -13.71 18.84 -6.81
C GLY A 48 -12.84 18.95 -5.55
N LYS A 49 -12.19 17.86 -5.13
CA LYS A 49 -11.27 17.86 -4.00
C LYS A 49 -9.87 18.26 -4.45
N GLU A 50 -9.19 19.03 -3.61
CA GLU A 50 -7.79 19.42 -3.83
C GLU A 50 -6.83 18.23 -3.65
N ASN A 51 -7.08 17.38 -2.65
CA ASN A 51 -6.19 16.27 -2.31
C ASN A 51 -6.81 14.91 -2.66
N ALA A 52 -5.98 14.01 -3.21
CA ALA A 52 -6.35 12.61 -3.43
C ALA A 52 -6.41 11.80 -2.12
N ILE A 53 -5.53 12.12 -1.18
CA ILE A 53 -5.50 11.60 0.20
C ILE A 53 -5.41 12.83 1.10
N GLU A 54 -6.34 12.99 2.04
CA GLU A 54 -6.34 14.16 2.92
C GLU A 54 -5.18 14.13 3.92
N PRO A 55 -4.65 15.29 4.35
CA PRO A 55 -3.65 15.33 5.40
C PRO A 55 -4.11 14.60 6.67
N GLY A 56 -3.24 13.72 7.19
CA GLY A 56 -3.53 12.91 8.38
C GLY A 56 -4.23 11.58 8.10
N GLU A 57 -4.68 11.31 6.86
CA GLU A 57 -5.09 9.96 6.49
C GLU A 57 -3.86 9.07 6.22
N PRO A 58 -3.82 7.85 6.78
CA PRO A 58 -2.67 6.98 6.59
C PRO A 58 -2.56 6.54 5.13
N CYS A 59 -1.35 6.60 4.60
CA CYS A 59 -1.01 6.09 3.28
C CYS A 59 0.22 5.18 3.29
N ASP A 60 0.09 4.00 2.69
CA ASP A 60 1.13 2.97 2.73
C ASP A 60 1.71 2.75 1.33
N LEU A 61 3.02 2.51 1.25
CA LEU A 61 3.68 2.11 0.02
C LEU A 61 3.64 0.59 -0.10
N VAL A 62 2.83 0.07 -1.01
CA VAL A 62 2.51 -1.35 -1.14
C VAL A 62 2.97 -1.88 -2.50
N ARG A 63 3.54 -3.09 -2.52
CA ARG A 63 3.92 -3.76 -3.77
C ARG A 63 2.65 -4.08 -4.56
N GLU A 64 2.62 -3.80 -5.85
CA GLU A 64 1.39 -3.86 -6.66
C GLU A 64 0.67 -5.21 -6.54
N ASP A 65 1.41 -6.31 -6.62
CA ASP A 65 0.88 -7.67 -6.52
C ASP A 65 0.33 -8.02 -5.11
N PHE A 66 0.65 -7.21 -4.10
CA PHE A 66 0.12 -7.29 -2.75
C PHE A 66 -1.12 -6.43 -2.49
N VAL A 67 -1.43 -5.45 -3.35
CA VAL A 67 -2.55 -4.51 -3.15
C VAL A 67 -3.88 -5.24 -2.99
N LYS A 68 -4.10 -6.33 -3.74
CA LYS A 68 -5.32 -7.16 -3.60
C LYS A 68 -5.49 -7.79 -2.21
N TYR A 69 -4.38 -8.15 -1.55
CA TYR A 69 -4.41 -8.71 -0.21
C TYR A 69 -4.63 -7.60 0.81
N TYR A 70 -3.97 -6.46 0.63
CA TYR A 70 -4.18 -5.26 1.45
C TYR A 70 -5.67 -4.87 1.48
N LYS A 71 -6.32 -4.78 0.30
CA LYS A 71 -7.76 -4.46 0.20
C LYS A 71 -8.64 -5.43 0.99
N LYS A 72 -8.35 -6.73 0.91
CA LYS A 72 -9.16 -7.80 1.53
C LYS A 72 -8.92 -7.93 3.03
N LEU A 73 -7.67 -7.82 3.48
CA LEU A 73 -7.29 -7.96 4.89
C LEU A 73 -7.50 -6.66 5.69
N LYS A 74 -7.58 -5.51 5.00
CA LYS A 74 -7.47 -4.17 5.58
C LYS A 74 -6.06 -3.89 6.13
N ARG A 75 -5.77 -2.60 6.31
CA ARG A 75 -4.45 -2.09 6.69
C ARG A 75 -3.84 -2.82 7.88
N ASP A 76 -4.52 -2.82 9.03
CA ASP A 76 -3.90 -3.26 10.28
C ASP A 76 -3.55 -4.76 10.28
N ARG A 77 -4.46 -5.60 9.77
CA ARG A 77 -4.22 -7.04 9.64
C ARG A 77 -3.13 -7.35 8.61
N PHE A 78 -3.11 -6.61 7.49
CA PHE A 78 -2.05 -6.75 6.50
C PHE A 78 -0.67 -6.42 7.08
N LEU A 79 -0.55 -5.30 7.80
CA LEU A 79 0.69 -4.90 8.45
C LEU A 79 1.10 -5.86 9.58
N ALA A 80 0.13 -6.39 10.34
CA ALA A 80 0.39 -7.40 11.37
C ALA A 80 1.00 -8.68 10.77
N ILE A 81 0.43 -9.20 9.67
CA ILE A 81 0.96 -10.39 8.97
C ILE A 81 2.39 -10.13 8.47
N LEU A 82 2.68 -8.96 7.90
CA LEU A 82 4.04 -8.62 7.47
C LEU A 82 5.04 -8.56 8.63
N LYS A 83 4.60 -8.11 9.80
CA LYS A 83 5.43 -8.05 11.01
C LYS A 83 5.67 -9.43 11.61
N GLU A 84 4.64 -10.28 11.66
CA GLU A 84 4.70 -11.65 12.16
C GLU A 84 5.58 -12.55 11.28
N HIS A 85 5.56 -12.34 9.96
CA HIS A 85 6.26 -13.14 8.97
C HIS A 85 7.34 -12.35 8.23
N SER A 86 8.11 -11.52 8.95
CA SER A 86 9.13 -10.65 8.35
C SER A 86 10.27 -11.39 7.64
N TYR A 87 10.43 -12.69 7.92
CA TYR A 87 11.42 -13.58 7.33
C TYR A 87 10.90 -14.34 6.09
N ALA A 88 9.59 -14.30 5.82
CA ALA A 88 8.98 -15.06 4.75
C ALA A 88 9.25 -14.40 3.38
N SER A 89 9.43 -15.24 2.36
CA SER A 89 9.47 -14.81 0.97
C SER A 89 8.12 -14.24 0.54
N ALA A 90 8.12 -13.55 -0.61
CA ALA A 90 6.88 -12.98 -1.14
C ALA A 90 5.86 -14.06 -1.53
N GLU A 91 6.32 -15.20 -2.01
CA GLU A 91 5.51 -16.35 -2.37
C GLU A 91 4.85 -16.95 -1.13
N GLU A 92 5.61 -17.18 -0.06
CA GLU A 92 5.09 -17.66 1.22
C GLU A 92 4.08 -16.68 1.83
N LEU A 93 4.38 -15.38 1.82
CA LEU A 93 3.47 -14.35 2.31
C LEU A 93 2.14 -14.36 1.54
N LYS A 94 2.17 -14.57 0.23
CA LYS A 94 0.94 -14.67 -0.57
C LYS A 94 0.09 -15.87 -0.16
N GLU A 95 0.69 -17.02 0.14
CA GLU A 95 -0.05 -18.19 0.62
C GLU A 95 -0.65 -17.94 2.01
N ILE A 96 0.15 -17.42 2.95
CA ILE A 96 -0.33 -17.06 4.30
C ILE A 96 -1.51 -16.07 4.20
N MET A 97 -1.39 -15.03 3.38
CA MET A 97 -2.46 -14.05 3.20
C MET A 97 -3.70 -14.65 2.52
N LYS A 98 -3.54 -15.57 1.57
CA LYS A 98 -4.69 -16.29 0.96
C LYS A 98 -5.44 -17.11 2.00
N GLU A 99 -4.73 -17.84 2.85
CA GLU A 99 -5.34 -18.63 3.93
C GLU A 99 -6.11 -17.75 4.91
N LYS A 100 -5.50 -16.65 5.37
CA LYS A 100 -6.14 -15.70 6.30
C LYS A 100 -7.35 -14.96 5.72
N ILE A 101 -7.52 -14.93 4.40
CA ILE A 101 -8.70 -14.34 3.73
C ILE A 101 -9.86 -15.34 3.62
N ARG A 102 -9.57 -16.64 3.59
CA ARG A 102 -10.58 -17.70 3.46
C ARG A 102 -11.36 -17.94 4.76
N TYR A 103 -10.82 -17.51 5.89
CA TYR A 103 -11.43 -17.53 7.22
C TYR A 103 -11.80 -16.12 7.67
#